data_AF-H9FI35-F1
#
_entry.id   AF-H9FI35-F1
#
_cell.length_a   1.000
_cell.length_b   1.000
_cell.length_c   1.000
_cell.angle_alpha   90.00
_cell.angle_beta   90.00
_cell.angle_gamma   90.00
#
_symmetry.space_group_name_H-M   'P 1'
#
loop_
_entity.id
_entity.type
_entity.pdbx_description
1 polymer ?
#
loop_
_entity_poly.entity_id
_entity_poly.type
_entity_poly.pdbx_seq_one_letter_code
_entity_poly.pdbx_strand_id
1 'polypeptide(L)'
;SNTTLEVIDLSFNRIENAGANYLSETLTSHNRSLKALSVVSNNIEGEGLVALSQSMKTNLTFSHIYIWGNKFDEATCVAYSDLIQMGRLKPDNTDVEPFVVDGRVYLAEVSN
;
A
#
# COMPACT_ATOMS: atom_id res chain seq x y z
N SER A 1 7.49 -16.14 13.64
CA SER A 1 7.99 -14.97 12.89
C SER A 1 9.02 -15.40 11.87
N ASN A 2 8.87 -14.96 10.62
CA ASN A 2 9.92 -15.03 9.62
C ASN A 2 10.80 -13.77 9.77
N THR A 3 12.10 -13.93 10.00
CA THR A 3 13.03 -12.82 10.24
C THR A 3 13.88 -12.47 9.02
N THR A 4 13.72 -13.18 7.89
CA THR A 4 14.57 -13.04 6.70
C THR A 4 13.82 -12.65 5.44
N LEU A 5 12.50 -12.88 5.37
CA LEU A 5 11.71 -12.54 4.20
C LEU A 5 11.47 -11.02 4.12
N GLU A 6 12.10 -10.38 3.13
CA GLU A 6 12.06 -8.92 2.97
C GLU A 6 11.12 -8.45 1.86
N VAL A 7 10.83 -9.29 0.86
CA VAL A 7 10.02 -8.92 -0.31
C VAL A 7 9.00 -10.01 -0.58
N ILE A 8 7.74 -9.61 -0.81
CA ILE A 8 6.67 -10.49 -1.27
C ILE A 8 5.98 -9.83 -2.46
N ASP A 9 5.79 -10.61 -3.52
CA ASP A 9 4.94 -10.25 -4.65
C ASP A 9 3.70 -11.14 -4.65
N LEU A 10 2.52 -10.53 -4.47
CA LEU A 10 1.20 -11.18 -4.56
C LEU A 10 0.37 -10.63 -5.73
N SER A 11 1.00 -10.00 -6.72
CA SER A 11 0.31 -9.37 -7.85
C SER A 11 -0.58 -10.37 -8.61
N PHE A 12 -1.66 -9.89 -9.21
CA PHE A 12 -2.58 -10.65 -10.06
C PHE A 12 -3.26 -11.85 -9.38
N ASN A 13 -3.63 -11.68 -8.10
CA ASN A 13 -4.44 -12.64 -7.35
C ASN A 13 -5.83 -12.06 -7.03
N ARG A 14 -6.54 -12.64 -6.06
CA ARG A 14 -7.84 -12.17 -5.54
C ARG A 14 -7.78 -12.00 -4.04
N ILE A 15 -6.84 -11.18 -3.58
CA ILE A 15 -6.62 -10.95 -2.13
C ILE A 15 -7.82 -10.25 -1.51
N GLU A 16 -8.44 -9.29 -2.23
CA GLU A 16 -9.61 -8.53 -1.79
C GLU A 16 -9.41 -7.83 -0.42
N ASN A 17 -10.45 -7.17 0.12
CA ASN A 17 -10.32 -6.44 1.40
C ASN A 17 -9.96 -7.38 2.56
N ALA A 18 -10.55 -8.57 2.61
CA ALA A 18 -10.29 -9.51 3.71
C ALA A 18 -8.82 -9.89 3.79
N GLY A 19 -8.19 -10.25 2.66
CA GLY A 19 -6.77 -10.57 2.63
C GLY A 19 -5.87 -9.35 2.91
N ALA A 20 -6.22 -8.17 2.39
CA ALA A 20 -5.50 -6.93 2.67
C ALA A 20 -5.53 -6.55 4.17
N ASN A 21 -6.67 -6.74 4.83
CA ASN A 21 -6.84 -6.53 6.27
C ASN A 21 -5.96 -7.50 7.08
N TYR A 22 -5.93 -8.79 6.72
CA TYR A 22 -5.04 -9.77 7.37
C TYR A 22 -3.55 -9.44 7.16
N LEU A 23 -3.17 -8.99 5.96
CA LEU A 23 -1.81 -8.54 5.68
C LEU A 23 -1.47 -7.31 6.54
N SER A 24 -2.36 -6.32 6.61
CA SER A 24 -2.19 -5.13 7.45
C SER A 24 -2.01 -5.48 8.93
N GLU A 25 -2.85 -6.36 9.49
CA GLU A 25 -2.73 -6.82 10.88
C GLU A 25 -1.39 -7.53 11.11
N THR A 26 -0.99 -8.41 10.19
CA THR A 26 0.28 -9.14 10.27
C THR A 26 1.47 -8.19 10.22
N LEU A 27 1.45 -7.21 9.32
CA LEU A 27 2.49 -6.18 9.21
C LEU A 27 2.54 -5.28 10.45
N THR A 28 1.39 -4.94 11.01
CA THR A 28 1.30 -4.11 12.21
C THR A 28 1.84 -4.85 13.43
N SER A 29 1.45 -6.11 13.64
CA SER A 29 1.63 -6.79 14.92
C SER A 29 2.74 -7.84 14.94
N HIS A 30 3.09 -8.45 13.81
CA HIS A 30 3.85 -9.70 13.81
C HIS A 30 5.12 -9.69 12.93
N ASN A 31 5.15 -8.88 11.86
CA ASN A 31 6.28 -8.85 10.93
C ASN A 31 7.13 -7.57 11.11
N ARG A 32 8.45 -7.74 11.20
CA ARG A 32 9.45 -6.64 11.29
C ARG A 32 10.64 -6.87 10.34
N SER A 33 10.45 -7.69 9.31
CA SER A 33 11.46 -8.07 8.31
C SER A 33 11.06 -7.65 6.91
N LEU A 34 9.76 -7.64 6.61
CA LEU A 34 9.23 -7.29 5.30
C LEU A 34 9.43 -5.80 5.02
N LYS A 35 10.10 -5.53 3.90
CA LYS A 35 10.39 -4.19 3.37
C LYS A 35 9.48 -3.83 2.21
N ALA A 36 9.10 -4.79 1.37
CA ALA A 36 8.31 -4.55 0.16
C ALA A 36 7.17 -5.56 -0.01
N LEU A 37 6.00 -5.05 -0.41
CA LEU A 37 4.82 -5.84 -0.74
C LEU A 37 4.21 -5.34 -2.05
N SER A 38 4.08 -6.21 -3.04
CA SER A 38 3.24 -5.95 -4.20
C SER A 38 1.89 -6.64 -4.05
N VAL A 39 0.81 -5.87 -4.21
CA VAL A 39 -0.57 -6.36 -4.31
C VAL A 39 -1.26 -5.80 -5.56
N VAL A 40 -0.49 -5.56 -6.62
CA VAL A 40 -1.00 -5.06 -7.90
C VAL A 40 -2.13 -5.96 -8.43
N SER A 41 -3.21 -5.37 -8.93
CA SER A 41 -4.33 -6.09 -9.56
C SER A 41 -4.91 -7.23 -8.71
N ASN A 42 -5.39 -6.91 -7.51
CA ASN A 42 -5.88 -7.90 -6.53
C ASN A 42 -7.36 -7.76 -6.13
N ASN A 43 -8.12 -6.92 -6.83
CA ASN A 43 -9.51 -6.58 -6.49
C ASN A 43 -9.67 -6.06 -5.05
N ILE A 44 -8.64 -5.39 -4.51
CA ILE A 44 -8.72 -4.72 -3.21
C ILE A 44 -9.46 -3.39 -3.41
N GLU A 45 -10.36 -3.06 -2.49
CA GLU A 45 -11.09 -1.80 -2.48
C GLU A 45 -10.55 -0.86 -1.39
N GLY A 46 -11.17 0.32 -1.26
CA GLY A 46 -10.61 1.38 -0.43
C GLY A 46 -10.36 0.98 1.03
N GLU A 47 -11.26 0.20 1.62
CA GLU A 47 -11.09 -0.33 2.98
C GLU A 47 -9.75 -1.07 3.16
N GLY A 48 -9.46 -2.05 2.30
CA GLY A 48 -8.24 -2.86 2.40
C GLY A 48 -6.97 -2.05 2.09
N LEU A 49 -7.04 -1.13 1.13
CA LEU A 49 -5.91 -0.26 0.77
C LEU A 49 -5.59 0.75 1.88
N VAL A 50 -6.61 1.32 2.52
CA VAL A 50 -6.45 2.19 3.69
C VAL A 50 -5.86 1.40 4.85
N ALA A 51 -6.30 0.17 5.10
CA ALA A 51 -5.72 -0.69 6.13
C ALA A 51 -4.22 -0.93 5.89
N LEU A 52 -3.80 -1.21 4.65
CA LEU A 52 -2.38 -1.35 4.30
C LEU A 52 -1.59 -0.06 4.54
N SER A 53 -2.15 1.11 4.18
CA SER A 53 -1.53 2.42 4.47
C SER A 53 -1.32 2.64 5.98
N GLN A 54 -2.29 2.29 6.82
CA GLN A 54 -2.16 2.39 8.28
C GLN A 54 -1.06 1.48 8.84
N SER A 55 -0.88 0.29 8.28
CA SER A 55 0.21 -0.60 8.69
C SER A 55 1.59 0.01 8.40
N MET A 56 1.74 0.77 7.30
CA MET A 56 2.99 1.49 7.02
C MET A 56 3.26 2.56 8.07
N LYS A 57 2.24 3.30 8.54
CA LYS A 57 2.43 4.34 9.57
C LYS A 57 3.04 3.80 10.86
N THR A 58 2.78 2.53 11.20
CA THR A 58 3.24 1.91 12.45
C THR A 58 4.47 0.99 12.28
N ASN A 59 4.58 0.28 11.15
CA ASN A 59 5.68 -0.63 10.89
C ASN A 59 6.80 0.04 10.08
N LEU A 60 7.84 0.53 10.74
CA LEU A 60 8.95 1.27 10.11
C LEU A 60 9.81 0.45 9.14
N THR A 61 9.73 -0.88 9.15
CA THR A 61 10.49 -1.72 8.21
C THR A 61 9.81 -1.82 6.84
N PHE A 62 8.47 -1.79 6.83
CA PHE A 62 7.67 -1.89 5.62
C PHE A 62 7.67 -0.55 4.87
N SER A 63 8.44 -0.44 3.80
CA SER A 63 8.80 0.84 3.18
C SER A 63 8.45 0.95 1.69
N HIS A 64 8.05 -0.14 1.05
CA HIS A 64 7.64 -0.18 -0.36
C HIS A 64 6.30 -0.88 -0.49
N ILE A 65 5.40 -0.31 -1.29
CA ILE A 65 4.10 -0.91 -1.56
C ILE A 65 3.66 -0.59 -2.98
N TYR A 66 3.18 -1.61 -3.70
CA TYR A 66 2.70 -1.49 -5.08
C TYR A 66 1.25 -1.93 -5.13
N ILE A 67 0.36 -1.00 -5.50
CA ILE A 67 -1.10 -1.13 -5.33
C ILE A 67 -1.89 -0.87 -6.62
N TRP A 68 -1.25 -0.56 -7.74
CA TRP A 68 -1.95 -0.27 -8.99
C TRP A 68 -2.87 -1.42 -9.44
N GLY A 69 -3.91 -1.10 -10.21
CA GLY A 69 -4.90 -2.08 -10.65
C GLY A 69 -5.89 -2.56 -9.57
N ASN A 70 -5.91 -1.91 -8.40
CA ASN A 70 -6.96 -2.07 -7.40
C ASN A 70 -8.00 -0.92 -7.51
N LYS A 71 -9.04 -0.93 -6.66
CA LYS A 71 -10.11 0.08 -6.71
C LYS A 71 -9.81 1.20 -5.69
N PHE A 72 -9.44 2.37 -6.20
CA PHE A 72 -9.15 3.54 -5.38
C PHE A 72 -10.38 4.40 -5.19
N ASP A 73 -10.74 4.63 -3.92
CA ASP A 73 -11.68 5.67 -3.52
C ASP A 73 -10.93 6.92 -3.01
N GLU A 74 -11.67 7.97 -2.67
CA GLU A 74 -11.09 9.22 -2.18
C GLU A 74 -10.25 9.02 -0.91
N ALA A 75 -10.71 8.16 0.00
CA ALA A 75 -9.99 7.84 1.24
C ALA A 75 -8.63 7.17 0.95
N THR A 76 -8.58 6.29 -0.04
CA THR A 76 -7.34 5.66 -0.51
C THR A 76 -6.41 6.71 -1.09
N CYS A 77 -6.88 7.55 -2.01
CA CYS A 77 -6.06 8.57 -2.65
C CYS A 77 -5.43 9.52 -1.62
N VAL A 78 -6.23 9.98 -0.64
CA VAL A 78 -5.73 10.81 0.46
C VAL A 78 -4.73 10.04 1.32
N ALA A 79 -5.02 8.80 1.70
CA ALA A 79 -4.13 8.02 2.57
C ALA A 79 -2.75 7.75 1.96
N TYR A 80 -2.65 7.49 0.66
CA TYR A 80 -1.37 7.29 -0.02
C TYR A 80 -0.68 8.62 -0.34
N SER A 81 -1.43 9.67 -0.70
CA SER A 81 -0.88 11.03 -0.80
C SER A 81 -0.24 11.49 0.51
N ASP A 82 -0.91 11.27 1.64
CA ASP A 82 -0.39 11.59 2.98
C ASP A 82 0.91 10.84 3.28
N LEU A 83 0.96 9.53 2.99
CA LEU A 83 2.18 8.73 3.19
C LEU A 83 3.35 9.30 2.38
N ILE A 84 3.11 9.74 1.15
CA ILE A 84 4.13 10.31 0.26
C ILE A 84 4.57 11.69 0.74
N GLN A 85 3.63 12.58 1.07
CA GLN A 85 3.93 13.93 1.55
C GLN A 85 4.66 13.94 2.90
N MET A 86 4.35 12.98 3.78
CA MET A 86 5.06 12.80 5.06
C MET A 86 6.45 12.18 4.88
N GLY A 87 6.83 11.78 3.66
CA GLY A 87 8.08 11.07 3.37
C GLY A 87 8.11 9.63 3.92
N ARG A 88 6.97 9.12 4.38
CA ARG A 88 6.85 7.76 4.91
C ARG A 88 6.89 6.73 3.79
N LEU A 89 6.28 7.03 2.66
CA LEU A 89 6.40 6.29 1.41
C LEU A 89 7.17 7.16 0.42
N LYS A 90 8.34 6.72 -0.04
CA LYS A 90 9.08 7.48 -1.05
C LYS A 90 8.42 7.28 -2.42
N PRO A 91 8.44 8.28 -3.33
CA PRO A 91 7.92 8.12 -4.68
C PRO A 91 8.47 6.89 -5.42
N ASP A 92 9.78 6.62 -5.30
CA ASP A 92 10.44 5.46 -5.91
C ASP A 92 10.06 4.10 -5.29
N ASN A 93 9.34 4.11 -4.16
CA ASN A 93 8.98 2.91 -3.40
C ASN A 93 7.53 2.46 -3.65
N THR A 94 6.86 3.02 -4.66
CA THR A 94 5.49 2.68 -5.04
C THR A 94 5.29 2.82 -6.54
N ASP A 95 4.16 2.34 -7.03
CA ASP A 95 3.68 2.45 -8.42
C ASP A 95 2.60 3.52 -8.59
N VAL A 96 2.37 4.35 -7.57
CA VAL A 96 1.37 5.43 -7.61
C VAL A 96 1.94 6.81 -7.30
N GLU A 97 1.50 7.81 -8.04
CA GLU A 97 1.79 9.22 -7.78
C GLU A 97 0.48 10.01 -7.55
N PRO A 98 0.38 10.82 -6.47
CA PRO A 98 -0.79 11.63 -6.20
C PRO A 98 -0.84 12.86 -7.11
N PHE A 99 -2.02 13.15 -7.66
CA PHE A 99 -2.31 14.36 -8.40
C PHE A 99 -3.66 14.95 -7.99
N VAL A 100 -3.88 16.24 -8.28
CA VAL A 100 -5.10 16.97 -7.85
C VAL A 100 -5.89 17.45 -9.06
N VAL A 101 -7.19 17.18 -9.07
CA VAL A 101 -8.16 17.70 -10.05
C VAL A 101 -9.36 18.25 -9.29
N ASP A 102 -9.72 19.51 -9.54
CA ASP A 102 -10.86 20.19 -8.89
C ASP A 102 -10.85 20.10 -7.36
N GLY A 103 -9.66 20.15 -6.74
CA GLY A 103 -9.48 20.06 -5.29
C GLY A 103 -9.58 18.65 -4.71
N ARG A 104 -9.75 17.61 -5.53
CA ARG A 104 -9.75 16.21 -5.11
C ARG A 104 -8.45 15.52 -5.48
N VAL A 105 -7.98 14.65 -4.58
CA VAL A 105 -6.76 13.86 -4.77
C VAL A 105 -7.08 12.57 -5.51
N TYR A 106 -6.25 12.25 -6.49
CA TYR A 106 -6.28 11.01 -7.28
C TYR A 106 -4.88 10.39 -7.30
N LEU A 107 -4.80 9.11 -7.67
CA LEU A 107 -3.54 8.40 -7.86
C LEU A 107 -3.40 8.00 -9.33
N ALA A 108 -2.25 8.29 -9.94
CA ALA A 108 -1.88 7.84 -11.27
C ALA A 108 -0.82 6.75 -11.19
N GLU A 109 -0.78 5.85 -12.18
CA GLU A 109 0.27 4.86 -12.31
C GLU A 109 1.58 5.54 -12.68
N VAL A 110 2.67 5.12 -12.05
CA VAL A 110 4.02 5.46 -12.49
C VAL A 110 4.80 4.19 -12.76
N SER A 111 5.46 4.15 -13.92
CA SER A 111 6.41 3.09 -14.26
C SER A 111 7.77 3.47 -13.67
N ASN A 112 8.01 3.07 -12.43
CA ASN A 112 9.33 3.15 -11.79
C ASN A 112 10.22 1.97 -12.19
#